data_AF-A0A2W5H1W5-F1
#
_entry.id   AF-A0A2W5H1W5-F1
#
_cell.length_a   1.000
_cell.length_b   1.000
_cell.length_c   1.000
_cell.angle_alpha   90.00
_cell.angle_beta   90.00
_cell.angle_gamma   90.00
#
_symmetry.space_group_name_H-M   'P 1'
#
loop_
_entity.id
_entity.type
_entity.pdbx_description
1 polymer ?
#
loop_
_entity_poly.entity_id
_entity_poly.type
_entity_poly.pdbx_seq_one_letter_code
_entity_poly.pdbx_strand_id
1 'polypeptide(L)'
;MSGLFSSVGRRGLFLVDPEKAHGLSIAALKSGFLPTCMVPHDPRLQQTVAGLVFPNPLGMAAGYDKNAEVPGPLLRLGFGFTEIGTVTPKAQAGNPKPRIFRLVEDEGVINRLGFNNEGHAAALERLKQAKLRGIVGVNIGANKDSEDRIADYVQGIEAFYAVASYFTVNISSPNTPGLRDLQ
;
A
#
# COMPACT_ATOMS: atom_id res chain seq x y z
N MET A 1 26.26 -5.04 -2.80
CA MET A 1 25.39 -4.70 -1.65
C MET A 1 24.17 -5.63 -1.47
N SER A 2 23.89 -6.61 -2.35
CA SER A 2 22.67 -7.43 -2.29
C SER A 2 22.71 -8.65 -1.35
N GLY A 3 23.88 -9.25 -1.09
CA GLY A 3 23.97 -10.50 -0.33
C GLY A 3 23.77 -10.38 1.19
N LEU A 4 24.35 -9.37 1.82
CA LEU A 4 24.32 -9.23 3.29
C LEU A 4 22.94 -8.74 3.79
N PHE A 5 22.35 -7.77 3.09
CA PHE A 5 21.01 -7.24 3.42
C PHE A 5 19.92 -8.30 3.21
N SER A 6 20.01 -9.07 2.12
CA SER A 6 19.02 -10.13 1.83
C SER A 6 19.18 -11.35 2.72
N SER A 7 20.39 -11.72 3.16
CA SER A 7 20.59 -12.93 3.98
C SER A 7 20.39 -12.66 5.48
N VAL A 8 21.00 -11.61 6.03
CA VAL A 8 20.92 -11.32 7.47
C VAL A 8 19.64 -10.58 7.81
N GLY A 9 19.29 -9.55 7.02
CA GLY A 9 18.08 -8.75 7.23
C GLY A 9 16.80 -9.58 7.11
N ARG A 10 16.69 -10.40 6.05
CA ARG A 10 15.55 -11.32 5.88
C ARG A 10 15.47 -12.33 7.01
N ARG A 11 16.57 -13.00 7.36
CA ARG A 11 16.58 -13.98 8.46
C ARG A 11 16.12 -13.33 9.78
N GLY A 12 16.63 -12.14 10.10
CA GLY A 12 16.18 -11.38 11.27
C GLY A 12 14.69 -11.04 11.25
N LEU A 13 14.16 -10.53 10.14
CA LEU A 13 12.74 -10.21 9.99
C LEU A 13 11.84 -11.45 10.07
N PHE A 14 12.35 -12.62 9.73
CA PHE A 14 11.63 -13.89 9.79
C PHE A 14 11.54 -14.46 11.22
N LEU A 15 12.39 -13.99 12.13
CA LEU A 15 12.29 -14.29 13.58
C LEU A 15 11.26 -13.42 14.31
N VAL A 16 10.76 -12.37 13.65
CA VAL A 16 9.78 -11.43 14.21
C VAL A 16 8.38 -11.75 13.67
N ASP A 17 7.36 -11.56 14.52
CA ASP A 17 5.95 -11.59 14.11
C ASP A 17 5.73 -10.81 12.79
N PRO A 18 5.03 -11.36 11.80
CA PRO A 18 4.95 -10.78 10.47
C PRO A 18 4.34 -9.38 10.43
N GLU A 19 3.36 -9.08 11.29
CA GLU A 19 2.76 -7.74 11.33
C GLU A 19 3.72 -6.72 11.96
N LYS A 20 4.45 -7.12 13.02
CA LYS A 20 5.53 -6.29 13.58
C LYS A 20 6.66 -6.07 12.58
N ALA A 21 7.10 -7.12 11.88
CA ALA A 21 8.15 -7.05 10.86
C ALA A 21 7.76 -6.10 9.72
N HIS A 22 6.50 -6.10 9.32
CA HIS A 22 5.97 -5.14 8.35
C HIS A 22 6.01 -3.69 8.88
N GLY A 23 5.60 -3.47 10.13
CA GLY A 23 5.76 -2.16 10.78
C GLY A 23 7.21 -1.68 10.82
N LEU A 24 8.16 -2.59 11.09
CA LEU A 24 9.59 -2.28 11.05
C LEU A 24 10.06 -1.90 9.64
N SER A 25 9.56 -2.55 8.59
CA SER A 25 9.92 -2.17 7.22
C SER A 25 9.41 -0.78 6.84
N ILE A 26 8.20 -0.41 7.26
CA ILE A 26 7.67 0.95 7.08
C ILE A 26 8.54 1.96 7.84
N ALA A 27 8.87 1.69 9.11
CA ALA A 27 9.73 2.57 9.91
C ALA A 27 11.12 2.76 9.28
N ALA A 28 11.71 1.68 8.74
CA ALA A 28 12.99 1.75 8.03
C ALA A 28 12.90 2.62 6.77
N LEU A 29 11.83 2.50 5.99
CA LEU A 29 11.57 3.36 4.83
C LEU A 29 11.39 4.84 5.22
N LYS A 30 10.64 5.12 6.29
CA LYS A 30 10.44 6.48 6.81
C LYS A 30 11.73 7.12 7.28
N SER A 31 12.68 6.34 7.78
CA SER A 31 13.96 6.84 8.30
C SER A 31 14.84 7.49 7.23
N GLY A 32 14.62 7.17 5.95
CA GLY A 32 15.44 7.67 4.84
C GLY A 32 16.82 7.04 4.71
N PHE A 33 17.21 6.13 5.60
CA PHE A 33 18.52 5.45 5.58
C PHE A 33 18.57 4.22 4.66
N LEU A 34 17.43 3.79 4.10
CA LEU A 34 17.44 2.70 3.13
C LEU A 34 18.08 3.16 1.81
N PRO A 35 18.99 2.36 1.23
CA PRO A 35 19.66 2.72 0.00
C PRO A 35 18.63 2.88 -1.12
N THR A 36 18.70 4.00 -1.84
CA THR A 36 17.92 4.20 -3.05
C THR A 36 18.45 3.26 -4.14
N CYS A 37 17.56 2.54 -4.81
CA CYS A 37 17.93 1.82 -6.01
C CYS A 37 17.77 2.79 -7.19
N MET A 38 18.85 3.46 -7.57
CA MET A 38 18.87 4.26 -8.79
C MET A 38 18.93 3.31 -9.99
N VAL A 39 17.79 2.73 -10.35
CA VAL A 39 17.65 1.97 -11.59
C VAL A 39 17.63 2.99 -12.73
N PRO A 40 18.58 2.94 -13.68
CA PRO A 40 18.55 3.82 -14.86
C PRO A 40 17.23 3.63 -15.60
N HIS A 41 16.64 4.73 -16.05
CA HIS A 41 15.45 4.65 -16.89
C HIS A 41 15.78 3.94 -18.21
N ASP A 42 15.03 2.88 -18.51
CA ASP A 42 15.08 2.18 -19.80
C ASP A 42 13.76 2.45 -20.54
N PRO A 43 13.78 3.22 -21.64
CA PRO A 43 12.58 3.53 -22.42
C PRO A 43 11.80 2.29 -22.89
N ARG A 44 12.45 1.12 -23.01
CA ARG A 44 11.80 -0.14 -23.40
C ARG A 44 10.84 -0.67 -22.34
N LEU A 45 11.02 -0.29 -21.07
CA LEU A 45 10.14 -0.69 -19.96
C LEU A 45 8.98 0.27 -19.76
N GLN A 46 9.00 1.45 -20.37
CA GLN A 46 7.94 2.45 -20.21
C GLN A 46 6.60 1.93 -20.73
N GLN A 47 5.54 2.09 -19.93
CA GLN A 47 4.18 1.71 -20.30
C GLN A 47 3.28 2.94 -20.29
N THR A 48 2.37 3.05 -21.25
CA THR A 48 1.28 4.04 -21.20
C THR A 48 -0.04 3.32 -21.00
N VAL A 49 -0.73 3.60 -19.89
CA VAL A 49 -2.01 2.97 -19.56
C VAL A 49 -2.98 4.07 -19.14
N ALA A 50 -4.15 4.13 -19.80
CA ALA A 50 -5.19 5.12 -19.51
C ALA A 50 -4.68 6.58 -19.45
N GLY A 51 -3.71 6.93 -20.31
CA GLY A 51 -3.11 8.27 -20.37
C GLY A 51 -2.00 8.54 -19.35
N LEU A 52 -1.72 7.61 -18.42
CA LEU A 52 -0.61 7.69 -17.48
C LEU A 52 0.64 7.02 -18.05
N VAL A 53 1.79 7.66 -17.88
CA VAL A 53 3.10 7.16 -18.36
C VAL A 53 3.89 6.57 -17.20
N PHE A 54 3.89 5.25 -17.08
CA PHE A 54 4.63 4.49 -16.08
C PHE A 54 6.07 4.30 -16.55
N PRO A 55 7.08 4.69 -15.75
CA PRO A 55 8.48 4.62 -16.17
C PRO A 55 9.00 3.17 -16.28
N ASN A 56 8.34 2.22 -15.61
CA ASN A 56 8.55 0.78 -15.69
C ASN A 56 7.28 0.04 -15.21
N PRO A 57 7.12 -1.26 -15.49
CA PRO A 57 5.89 -2.00 -15.17
C PRO A 57 5.83 -2.54 -13.73
N LEU A 58 6.82 -2.26 -12.88
CA LEU A 58 6.89 -2.79 -11.52
C LEU A 58 6.24 -1.81 -10.54
N GLY A 59 5.24 -2.26 -9.81
CA GLY A 59 4.54 -1.47 -8.79
C GLY A 59 4.54 -2.10 -7.41
N MET A 60 4.49 -1.27 -6.37
CA MET A 60 4.16 -1.73 -5.01
C MET A 60 2.63 -1.79 -4.86
N ALA A 61 2.11 -2.96 -4.54
CA ALA A 61 0.68 -3.20 -4.41
C ALA A 61 0.09 -2.55 -3.14
N ALA A 62 -1.22 -2.29 -3.17
CA ALA A 62 -1.98 -1.90 -1.99
C ALA A 62 -1.87 -2.93 -0.86
N GLY A 63 -2.09 -2.48 0.36
CA GLY A 63 -1.98 -3.27 1.57
C GLY A 63 -0.58 -3.27 2.18
N TYR A 64 0.45 -2.84 1.44
CA TYR A 64 1.77 -2.56 2.02
C TYR A 64 1.77 -1.20 2.73
N ASP A 65 1.60 -0.09 2.01
CA ASP A 65 1.53 1.24 2.61
C ASP A 65 0.07 1.72 2.78
N LYS A 66 -0.60 1.20 3.80
CA LYS A 66 -2.04 1.44 4.02
C LYS A 66 -2.36 2.89 4.35
N ASN A 67 -1.42 3.60 4.98
CA ASN A 67 -1.64 4.92 5.58
C ASN A 67 -0.92 6.04 4.82
N ALA A 68 -0.39 5.76 3.62
CA ALA A 68 0.39 6.71 2.81
C ALA A 68 1.63 7.26 3.54
N GLU A 69 2.32 6.42 4.31
CA GLU A 69 3.48 6.81 5.11
C GLU A 69 4.78 6.88 4.30
N VAL A 70 4.91 6.05 3.27
CA VAL A 70 6.17 5.85 2.53
C VAL A 70 6.02 5.75 0.99
N PRO A 71 5.06 6.43 0.31
CA PRO A 71 4.95 6.30 -1.13
C PRO A 71 6.19 6.85 -1.86
N GLY A 72 6.73 7.98 -1.40
CA GLY A 72 7.98 8.55 -1.94
C GLY A 72 9.19 7.61 -1.77
N PRO A 73 9.51 7.13 -0.55
CA PRO A 73 10.54 6.11 -0.34
C PRO A 73 10.39 4.86 -1.22
N LEU A 74 9.16 4.35 -1.42
CA LEU A 74 8.92 3.20 -2.31
C LEU A 74 9.28 3.51 -3.77
N LEU A 75 8.88 4.67 -4.29
CA LEU A 75 9.29 5.10 -5.64
C LEU A 75 10.82 5.21 -5.76
N ARG A 76 11.50 5.69 -4.71
CA ARG A 76 12.98 5.79 -4.66
C ARG A 76 13.68 4.42 -4.56
N LEU A 77 12.97 3.35 -4.23
CA LEU A 77 13.48 1.98 -4.33
C LEU A 77 13.42 1.43 -5.76
N GLY A 78 12.88 2.16 -6.73
CA GLY A 78 12.85 1.79 -8.14
C GLY A 78 11.50 1.29 -8.66
N PHE A 79 10.46 1.24 -7.82
CA PHE A 79 9.10 0.99 -8.29
C PHE A 79 8.65 2.12 -9.24
N GLY A 80 8.09 1.75 -10.38
CA GLY A 80 7.55 2.72 -11.34
C GLY A 80 6.26 3.40 -10.84
N PHE A 81 5.54 2.74 -9.93
CA PHE A 81 4.38 3.28 -9.24
C PHE A 81 4.19 2.61 -7.87
N THR A 82 3.39 3.22 -7.02
CA THR A 82 2.98 2.62 -5.74
C THR A 82 1.51 2.86 -5.49
N GLU A 83 0.85 1.92 -4.84
CA GLU A 83 -0.55 2.03 -4.47
C GLU A 83 -0.68 2.05 -2.94
N ILE A 84 -1.22 3.14 -2.40
CA ILE A 84 -1.51 3.25 -0.96
C ILE A 84 -2.87 2.66 -0.64
N GLY A 85 -3.15 2.44 0.65
CA GLY A 85 -4.43 1.91 1.11
C GLY A 85 -4.46 0.38 1.19
N THR A 86 -5.62 -0.27 1.28
CA THR A 86 -6.96 0.31 1.22
C THR A 86 -7.25 1.27 2.37
N VAL A 87 -7.61 2.52 2.04
CA VAL A 87 -8.08 3.53 3.00
C VAL A 87 -9.60 3.55 3.03
N THR A 88 -10.16 3.86 4.20
CA THR A 88 -11.62 3.98 4.42
C THR A 88 -11.96 5.37 4.96
N PRO A 89 -13.20 5.86 4.86
CA PRO A 89 -13.55 7.21 5.34
C PRO A 89 -13.13 7.46 6.79
N LYS A 90 -13.52 6.57 7.69
CA LYS A 90 -13.16 6.59 9.11
C LYS A 90 -12.01 5.64 9.38
N ALA A 91 -11.20 5.98 10.39
CA ALA A 91 -10.18 5.06 10.90
C ALA A 91 -10.83 3.79 11.45
N GLN A 92 -10.16 2.65 11.26
CA GLN A 92 -10.57 1.39 11.86
C GLN A 92 -9.37 0.50 12.17
N ALA A 93 -9.44 -0.20 13.30
CA ALA A 93 -8.35 -1.05 13.77
C ALA A 93 -8.16 -2.32 12.91
N GLY A 94 -9.19 -2.72 12.15
CA GLY A 94 -9.30 -4.00 11.45
C GLY A 94 -9.59 -5.17 12.40
N ASN A 95 -9.37 -6.39 11.93
CA ASN A 95 -9.67 -7.61 12.70
C ASN A 95 -8.67 -7.83 13.85
N PRO A 96 -9.03 -8.59 14.90
CA PRO A 96 -8.12 -8.93 16.00
C PRO A 96 -6.84 -9.65 15.55
N LYS A 97 -5.73 -9.42 16.25
CA LYS A 97 -4.44 -10.11 16.03
C LYS A 97 -4.44 -11.50 16.69
N PRO A 98 -3.62 -12.47 16.20
CA PRO A 98 -2.74 -12.41 15.02
C PRO A 98 -3.53 -12.56 13.72
N ARG A 99 -3.12 -11.83 12.67
CA ARG A 99 -3.90 -11.70 11.42
C ARG A 99 -3.06 -11.65 10.14
N ILE A 100 -1.76 -11.90 10.26
CA ILE A 100 -0.85 -12.16 9.14
C ILE A 100 -0.07 -13.42 9.51
N PHE A 101 0.06 -14.34 8.57
CA PHE A 101 0.71 -15.63 8.75
C PHE A 101 1.61 -15.89 7.54
N ARG A 102 2.86 -16.33 7.78
CA ARG A 102 3.80 -16.68 6.71
C ARG A 102 3.76 -18.19 6.50
N LEU A 103 3.61 -18.61 5.25
CA LEU A 103 3.82 -19.98 4.79
C LEU A 103 5.18 -20.03 4.11
N VAL A 104 6.23 -20.25 4.90
CA VAL A 104 7.62 -20.01 4.44
C VAL A 104 8.02 -20.97 3.33
N GLU A 105 7.63 -22.24 3.43
CA GLU A 105 7.94 -23.28 2.44
C GLU A 105 7.22 -23.04 1.11
N ASP A 106 6.01 -22.46 1.16
CA ASP A 106 5.19 -22.15 -0.01
C ASP A 106 5.45 -20.75 -0.59
N GLU A 107 6.40 -20.00 -0.02
CA GLU A 107 6.62 -18.58 -0.30
C GLU A 107 5.32 -17.73 -0.20
N GLY A 108 4.40 -18.15 0.67
CA GLY A 108 3.04 -17.60 0.78
C GLY A 108 2.80 -16.74 2.01
N VAL A 109 1.75 -15.93 1.95
CA VAL A 109 1.22 -15.16 3.09
C VAL A 109 -0.30 -15.27 3.13
N ILE A 110 -0.83 -15.66 4.29
CA ILE A 110 -2.26 -15.59 4.59
C ILE A 110 -2.50 -14.37 5.48
N ASN A 111 -3.51 -13.56 5.17
CA ASN A 111 -3.90 -12.44 6.02
C ASN A 111 -5.41 -12.27 6.14
N ARG A 112 -5.82 -11.76 7.30
CA ARG A 112 -7.21 -11.43 7.62
C ARG A 112 -7.33 -10.04 8.22
N LEU A 113 -6.74 -9.04 7.56
CA LEU A 113 -6.53 -7.70 8.13
C LEU A 113 -7.81 -6.91 8.39
N GLY A 114 -8.77 -6.92 7.44
CA GLY A 114 -10.02 -6.16 7.54
C GLY A 114 -9.82 -4.64 7.47
N PHE A 115 -9.07 -4.16 6.46
CA PHE A 115 -8.82 -2.73 6.20
C PHE A 115 -8.37 -1.90 7.42
N ASN A 116 -7.36 -2.36 8.16
CA ASN A 116 -6.81 -1.55 9.25
C ASN A 116 -6.10 -0.29 8.69
N ASN A 117 -6.62 0.90 9.00
CA ASN A 117 -6.09 2.18 8.51
C ASN A 117 -6.53 3.36 9.40
N GLU A 118 -5.92 4.52 9.20
CA GLU A 118 -6.14 5.74 10.00
C GLU A 118 -7.16 6.71 9.41
N GLY A 119 -7.89 6.31 8.36
CA GLY A 119 -8.93 7.10 7.74
C GLY A 119 -8.45 8.05 6.63
N HIS A 120 -9.40 8.60 5.88
CA HIS A 120 -9.10 9.46 4.73
C HIS A 120 -8.30 10.71 5.11
N ALA A 121 -8.69 11.39 6.19
CA ALA A 121 -8.07 12.64 6.60
C ALA A 121 -6.57 12.48 6.89
N ALA A 122 -6.18 11.43 7.62
CA ALA A 122 -4.79 11.18 7.97
C ALA A 122 -3.95 10.83 6.73
N ALA A 123 -4.47 9.99 5.83
CA ALA A 123 -3.80 9.64 4.59
C ALA A 123 -3.65 10.86 3.66
N LEU A 124 -4.68 11.69 3.54
CA LEU A 124 -4.68 12.87 2.68
C LEU A 124 -3.63 13.89 3.13
N GLU A 125 -3.53 14.14 4.44
CA GLU A 125 -2.52 15.05 4.98
C GLU A 125 -1.10 14.56 4.69
N ARG A 126 -0.84 13.24 4.81
CA ARG A 126 0.46 12.66 4.45
C ARG A 126 0.78 12.79 2.97
N LEU A 127 -0.19 12.52 2.10
CA LEU A 127 -0.02 12.66 0.64
C LEU A 127 0.31 14.11 0.24
N LYS A 128 -0.39 15.09 0.83
CA LYS A 128 -0.11 16.51 0.62
C LYS A 128 1.30 16.90 1.08
N GLN A 129 1.72 16.43 2.26
CA GLN A 129 3.03 16.73 2.82
C GLN A 129 4.18 16.07 2.05
N ALA A 130 3.97 14.88 1.51
CA ALA A 130 5.00 14.11 0.83
C ALA A 130 5.48 14.72 -0.49
N LYS A 131 4.75 15.70 -1.07
CA LYS A 131 5.08 16.40 -2.32
C LYS A 131 5.58 15.44 -3.41
N LEU A 132 4.77 14.41 -3.66
CA LEU A 132 5.16 13.22 -4.41
C LEU A 132 5.56 13.57 -5.85
N ARG A 133 6.61 12.89 -6.34
CA ARG A 133 7.02 12.88 -7.74
C ARG A 133 6.95 11.44 -8.23
N GLY A 134 6.06 11.16 -9.17
CA GLY A 134 5.81 9.82 -9.71
C GLY A 134 4.33 9.43 -9.61
N ILE A 135 4.02 8.20 -10.02
CA ILE A 135 2.65 7.69 -10.05
C ILE A 135 2.30 7.06 -8.70
N VAL A 136 1.25 7.60 -8.07
CA VAL A 136 0.70 7.08 -6.81
C VAL A 136 -0.78 6.79 -6.97
N GLY A 137 -1.13 5.52 -6.89
CA GLY A 137 -2.52 5.06 -6.85
C GLY A 137 -3.09 5.14 -5.45
N VAL A 138 -4.39 5.40 -5.35
CA VAL A 138 -5.13 5.39 -4.08
C VAL A 138 -6.19 4.29 -4.11
N ASN A 139 -5.97 3.25 -3.30
CA ASN A 139 -6.91 2.16 -3.10
C ASN A 139 -7.94 2.55 -2.05
N ILE A 140 -9.21 2.67 -2.46
CA ILE A 140 -10.33 3.09 -1.61
C ILE A 140 -11.23 1.90 -1.27
N GLY A 141 -11.74 1.90 -0.04
CA GLY A 141 -12.61 0.88 0.51
C GLY A 141 -13.71 1.47 1.38
N ALA A 142 -14.73 0.66 1.65
CA ALA A 142 -15.78 1.01 2.61
C ALA A 142 -15.41 0.59 4.04
N ASN A 143 -15.87 1.36 5.02
CA ASN A 143 -15.77 0.99 6.42
C ASN A 143 -16.57 -0.30 6.70
N LYS A 144 -16.11 -1.11 7.66
CA LYS A 144 -16.76 -2.39 8.00
C LYS A 144 -18.24 -2.22 8.37
N ASP A 145 -18.52 -1.20 9.18
CA ASP A 145 -19.84 -0.91 9.73
C ASP A 145 -20.60 0.15 8.91
N SER A 146 -20.22 0.33 7.64
CA SER A 146 -20.86 1.29 6.74
C SER A 146 -22.25 0.82 6.34
N GLU A 147 -23.24 1.71 6.50
CA GLU A 147 -24.62 1.51 6.04
C GLU A 147 -24.77 1.76 4.54
N ASP A 148 -23.92 2.62 3.97
CA ASP A 148 -23.86 2.91 2.54
C ASP A 148 -22.41 2.85 2.04
N ARG A 149 -22.04 1.67 1.52
CA ARG A 149 -20.69 1.42 0.99
C ARG A 149 -20.40 2.20 -0.28
N ILE A 150 -21.42 2.51 -1.08
CA ILE A 150 -21.24 3.28 -2.32
C ILE A 150 -20.82 4.71 -1.94
N ALA A 151 -21.49 5.31 -0.96
CA ALA A 151 -21.13 6.62 -0.44
C ALA A 151 -19.69 6.65 0.12
N ASP A 152 -19.20 5.58 0.74
CA ASP A 152 -17.81 5.51 1.20
C ASP A 152 -16.80 5.56 0.04
N TYR A 153 -17.08 4.87 -1.07
CA TYR A 153 -16.23 4.95 -2.26
C TYR A 153 -16.26 6.34 -2.89
N VAL A 154 -17.44 6.97 -2.98
CA VAL A 154 -17.57 8.35 -3.50
C VAL A 154 -16.75 9.32 -2.64
N GLN A 155 -16.88 9.25 -1.30
CA GLN A 155 -16.06 10.04 -0.38
C GLN A 155 -14.56 9.81 -0.56
N GLY A 156 -14.15 8.58 -0.89
CA GLY A 156 -12.77 8.27 -1.23
C GLY A 156 -12.29 9.00 -2.48
N ILE A 157 -13.06 8.97 -3.56
CA ILE A 157 -12.75 9.72 -4.78
C ILE A 157 -12.65 11.21 -4.48
N GLU A 158 -13.66 11.79 -3.84
CA GLU A 158 -13.70 13.22 -3.50
C GLU A 158 -12.50 13.64 -2.63
N ALA A 159 -12.14 12.83 -1.63
CA ALA A 159 -11.04 13.14 -0.70
C ALA A 159 -9.68 13.19 -1.40
N PHE A 160 -9.43 12.30 -2.36
CA PHE A 160 -8.09 12.14 -2.95
C PHE A 160 -7.98 12.60 -4.40
N TYR A 161 -9.05 13.11 -5.02
CA TYR A 161 -9.08 13.49 -6.44
C TYR A 161 -7.91 14.38 -6.85
N ALA A 162 -7.54 15.34 -6.00
CA ALA A 162 -6.47 16.29 -6.29
C ALA A 162 -5.05 15.73 -6.12
N VAL A 163 -4.87 14.53 -5.53
CA VAL A 163 -3.55 13.96 -5.19
C VAL A 163 -3.28 12.59 -5.78
N ALA A 164 -4.32 11.84 -6.16
CA ALA A 164 -4.17 10.50 -6.74
C ALA A 164 -3.83 10.57 -8.23
N SER A 165 -2.92 9.73 -8.70
CA SER A 165 -2.70 9.53 -10.15
C SER A 165 -3.77 8.63 -10.76
N TYR A 166 -4.21 7.62 -10.00
CA TYR A 166 -5.32 6.75 -10.34
C TYR A 166 -5.99 6.23 -9.07
N PHE A 167 -7.18 5.66 -9.23
CA PHE A 167 -7.94 5.06 -8.15
C PHE A 167 -8.14 3.57 -8.38
N THR A 168 -8.15 2.80 -7.29
CA THR A 168 -8.62 1.42 -7.27
C THR A 168 -9.76 1.29 -6.27
N VAL A 169 -10.90 0.78 -6.76
CA VAL A 169 -12.09 0.52 -5.93
C VAL A 169 -12.02 -0.91 -5.43
N ASN A 170 -11.77 -1.10 -4.14
CA ASN A 170 -11.62 -2.44 -3.58
C ASN A 170 -12.96 -3.06 -3.21
N ILE A 171 -13.46 -3.92 -4.10
CA ILE A 171 -14.67 -4.76 -3.91
C ILE A 171 -14.35 -6.24 -3.67
N SER A 172 -13.07 -6.60 -3.53
CA SER A 172 -12.62 -8.01 -3.56
C SER A 172 -12.15 -8.56 -2.22
N SER A 173 -12.05 -7.72 -1.18
CA SER A 173 -11.59 -8.13 0.15
C SER A 173 -12.44 -9.27 0.72
N PRO A 174 -11.86 -10.47 0.96
CA PRO A 174 -12.55 -11.56 1.66
C PRO A 174 -12.76 -11.27 3.15
N ASN A 175 -12.08 -10.22 3.66
CA ASN A 175 -11.97 -9.95 5.09
C ASN A 175 -13.03 -8.94 5.58
N THR A 176 -13.87 -8.45 4.68
CA THR A 176 -14.95 -7.49 4.95
C THR A 176 -16.27 -8.16 4.52
N PRO A 177 -17.12 -8.61 5.46
CA PRO A 177 -18.35 -9.33 5.15
C PRO A 177 -19.24 -8.59 4.13
N GLY A 178 -19.76 -9.32 3.13
CA GLY A 178 -20.65 -8.78 2.09
C GLY A 178 -20.01 -7.83 1.08
N LEU A 179 -18.68 -7.63 1.10
CA LEU A 179 -18.04 -6.71 0.16
C LEU A 179 -17.96 -7.28 -1.26
N ARG A 180 -17.80 -8.60 -1.36
CA ARG A 180 -17.76 -9.33 -2.63
C ARG A 180 -19.12 -9.41 -3.32
N ASP A 181 -20.21 -9.11 -2.62
CA ASP A 181 -21.55 -9.08 -3.21
C ASP A 181 -21.73 -7.87 -4.16
N LEU A 182 -20.74 -6.99 -4.25
CA LEU A 182 -20.66 -5.85 -5.17
C LEU A 182 -19.98 -6.19 -6.52
N GLN A 183 -19.51 -7.43 -6.72
CA GLN A 183 -18.85 -7.90 -7.95
C GLN A 183 -19.86 -8.40 -8.98
#